data_AF-A0A2N0TKA1-F1
#
_entry.id   AF-A0A2N0TKA1-F1
#
_cell.length_a   1.000
_cell.length_b   1.000
_cell.length_c   1.000
_cell.angle_alpha   90.00
_cell.angle_beta   90.00
_cell.angle_gamma   90.00
#
_symmetry.space_group_name_H-M   'P 1'
#
loop_
_entity.id
_entity.type
_entity.pdbx_description
1 polymer ?
#
loop_
_entity_poly.entity_id
_entity_poly.type
_entity_poly.pdbx_seq_one_letter_code
_entity_poly.pdbx_strand_id
1 'polypeptide(L)'
;MAAKPSGNKSVLVIGLGRFGGSVAGNYLDYIEIDGPYTVVKIHTPLYAVGRSIEDVQVHDKYGVTVVGLKAPGKEFQYGSKELVMHRNDELILMGKQDQIDHFIQG
;
A
#
# COMPACT_ATOMS: atom_id res chain seq x y z
N MET A 1 29.97 -18.20 -15.42
CA MET A 1 29.62 -17.57 -14.13
C MET A 1 28.60 -16.48 -14.44
N ALA A 2 27.32 -16.69 -14.11
CA ALA A 2 26.28 -15.69 -14.36
C ALA A 2 26.09 -14.84 -13.10
N ALA A 3 26.18 -13.53 -13.24
CA ALA A 3 25.91 -12.57 -12.16
C ALA A 3 24.46 -12.71 -11.68
N LYS A 4 24.25 -12.71 -10.35
CA LYS A 4 22.91 -12.64 -9.75
C LYS A 4 22.24 -11.33 -10.17
N PRO A 5 20.99 -11.34 -10.65
CA PRO A 5 20.26 -10.09 -10.86
C PRO A 5 19.94 -9.49 -9.49
N SER A 6 20.56 -8.34 -9.21
CA SER A 6 20.17 -7.42 -8.15
C SER A 6 18.94 -6.66 -8.63
N GLY A 7 17.78 -6.98 -8.08
CA GLY A 7 16.55 -6.26 -8.33
C GLY A 7 15.65 -6.44 -7.13
N ASN A 8 15.42 -5.35 -6.41
CA ASN A 8 14.45 -5.29 -5.33
C ASN A 8 13.06 -5.41 -5.96
N LYS A 9 12.45 -6.60 -5.89
CA LYS A 9 11.19 -6.91 -6.56
C LYS A 9 10.03 -6.61 -5.62
N SER A 10 9.62 -5.35 -5.56
CA SER A 10 8.40 -4.94 -4.86
C SER A 10 7.22 -5.06 -5.82
N VAL A 11 6.60 -6.23 -5.88
CA VAL A 11 5.38 -6.47 -6.66
C VAL A 11 4.20 -6.52 -5.70
N LEU A 12 3.27 -5.57 -5.80
CA LEU A 12 1.96 -5.69 -5.13
C LEU A 12 0.88 -6.03 -6.17
N VAL A 13 0.50 -7.31 -6.19
CA VAL A 13 -0.73 -7.76 -6.86
C VAL A 13 -1.88 -7.63 -5.88
N ILE A 14 -2.75 -6.62 -6.05
CA ILE A 14 -4.06 -6.61 -5.41
C ILE A 14 -4.98 -7.49 -6.27
N GLY A 15 -4.96 -8.80 -6.00
CA GLY A 15 -5.76 -9.77 -6.75
C GLY A 15 -7.25 -9.48 -6.63
N LEU A 16 -7.87 -9.08 -7.74
CA LEU A 16 -9.31 -9.11 -7.99
C LEU A 16 -9.72 -10.57 -8.31
N GLY A 17 -10.21 -11.32 -7.33
CA GLY A 17 -10.98 -12.55 -7.57
C GLY A 17 -10.28 -13.70 -8.33
N ARG A 18 -11.02 -14.80 -8.52
CA ARG A 18 -10.55 -15.98 -9.27
C ARG A 18 -10.66 -15.71 -10.77
N PHE A 19 -9.54 -15.68 -11.50
CA PHE A 19 -9.56 -15.66 -12.96
C PHE A 19 -9.61 -17.09 -13.53
N GLY A 20 -10.83 -17.57 -13.74
CA GLY A 20 -11.13 -18.62 -14.70
C GLY A 20 -11.95 -18.00 -15.83
N GLY A 21 -11.37 -17.91 -17.03
CA GLY A 21 -12.09 -17.60 -18.27
C GLY A 21 -12.40 -16.12 -18.52
N SER A 22 -11.88 -15.64 -19.66
CA SER A 22 -12.37 -14.51 -20.46
C SER A 22 -12.29 -13.10 -19.84
N VAL A 23 -11.29 -12.36 -20.36
CA VAL A 23 -11.14 -10.90 -20.22
C VAL A 23 -12.27 -10.20 -20.99
N ALA A 24 -13.09 -9.41 -20.30
CA ALA A 24 -13.89 -8.35 -20.91
C ALA A 24 -14.40 -7.37 -19.84
N GLY A 25 -13.87 -6.14 -19.81
CA GLY A 25 -14.42 -5.04 -19.02
C GLY A 25 -13.38 -4.02 -18.55
N ASN A 26 -12.95 -3.12 -19.44
CA ASN A 26 -12.35 -1.79 -19.18
C ASN A 26 -11.30 -1.58 -18.07
N TYR A 27 -10.54 -2.59 -17.67
CA TYR A 27 -9.28 -2.37 -16.96
C TYR A 27 -8.12 -2.83 -17.84
N LEU A 28 -7.52 -1.85 -18.51
CA LEU A 28 -6.19 -1.97 -19.09
C LEU A 28 -5.18 -1.89 -17.93
N ASP A 29 -4.24 -2.83 -17.97
CA ASP A 29 -2.82 -2.57 -17.73
C ASP A 29 -2.35 -2.19 -16.32
N TYR A 30 -1.38 -3.00 -15.90
CA TYR A 30 -0.38 -2.74 -14.87
C TYR A 30 0.17 -1.30 -14.96
N ILE A 31 0.30 -0.62 -13.81
CA ILE A 31 0.98 0.68 -13.74
C ILE A 31 2.45 0.41 -13.40
N GLU A 32 3.34 0.54 -14.39
CA GLU A 32 4.74 0.83 -14.13
C GLU A 32 4.81 2.24 -13.53
N ILE A 33 5.10 2.33 -12.24
CA ILE A 33 5.55 3.59 -11.67
C ILE A 33 7.05 3.64 -11.93
N ASP A 34 7.44 4.36 -12.99
CA ASP A 34 8.85 4.66 -13.22
C ASP A 34 9.40 5.48 -12.03
N GLY A 35 10.64 5.21 -11.64
CA GLY A 35 11.31 5.85 -10.51
C GLY A 35 11.25 5.08 -9.18
N PRO A 36 11.61 5.74 -8.06
CA PRO A 36 11.91 5.08 -6.79
C PRO A 36 10.68 4.72 -5.94
N TYR A 37 9.48 4.83 -6.50
CA TYR A 37 8.22 4.68 -5.74
C TYR A 37 7.72 3.24 -5.81
N THR A 38 7.23 2.75 -4.68
CA THR A 38 6.71 1.40 -4.49
C THR A 38 5.32 1.49 -3.89
N VAL A 39 4.44 0.55 -4.27
CA VAL A 39 3.17 0.32 -3.60
C VAL A 39 3.26 -0.95 -2.77
N VAL A 40 2.94 -0.88 -1.48
CA VAL A 40 2.94 -2.03 -0.56
C VAL A 40 1.61 -2.20 0.14
N LYS A 41 1.34 -3.44 0.58
CA LYS A 41 0.26 -3.74 1.52
C LYS A 41 0.87 -4.13 2.85
N ILE A 42 0.46 -3.46 3.93
CA ILE A 42 0.91 -3.77 5.29
C ILE A 42 -0.28 -3.82 6.25
N HIS A 43 -0.08 -4.35 7.45
CA HIS A 43 -1.02 -4.10 8.55
C HIS A 43 -0.72 -2.76 9.22
N THR A 44 -1.77 -2.13 9.78
CA THR A 44 -1.62 -0.90 10.57
C THR A 44 -0.55 -1.06 11.67
N PRO A 45 0.53 -0.25 11.65
CA PRO A 45 1.53 -0.24 12.71
C PRO A 45 0.92 0.08 14.08
N LEU A 46 1.44 -0.51 15.15
CA LEU A 46 0.85 -0.38 16.49
C LEU A 46 0.70 1.07 16.96
N TYR A 47 1.67 1.94 16.62
CA TYR A 47 1.65 3.35 17.03
C TYR A 47 0.59 4.18 16.28
N ALA A 48 0.11 3.69 15.12
CA ALA A 48 -0.88 4.33 14.28
C ALA A 48 -2.31 3.83 14.56
N VAL A 49 -2.48 2.79 15.38
CA VAL A 49 -3.79 2.24 15.73
C VAL A 49 -4.61 3.28 16.48
N GLY A 50 -5.86 3.47 16.03
CA GLY A 50 -6.82 4.41 16.62
C GLY A 50 -6.59 5.86 16.24
N ARG A 51 -5.65 6.14 15.33
CA ARG A 51 -5.35 7.49 14.83
C ARG A 51 -5.78 7.64 13.38
N SER A 52 -6.14 8.86 12.99
CA SER A 52 -6.39 9.16 11.59
C SER A 52 -5.09 9.30 10.80
N ILE A 53 -5.19 9.24 9.46
CA ILE A 53 -4.03 9.47 8.57
C ILE A 53 -3.43 10.87 8.82
N GLU A 54 -4.28 11.87 9.08
CA GLU A 54 -3.84 13.23 9.41
C GLU A 54 -3.16 13.31 10.78
N ASP A 55 -3.68 12.65 11.80
CA ASP A 55 -3.06 12.65 13.14
C ASP A 55 -1.65 12.04 13.14
N VAL A 56 -1.43 11.02 12.31
CA VAL A 56 -0.11 10.39 12.15
C VAL A 56 0.79 11.20 11.23
N GLN A 57 0.23 12.14 10.47
CA GLN A 57 0.92 12.94 9.46
C GLN A 57 1.68 12.05 8.47
N VAL A 58 1.02 11.00 7.96
CA VAL A 58 1.68 9.95 7.15
C VAL A 58 2.46 10.54 5.98
N HIS A 59 1.87 11.52 5.29
CA HIS A 59 2.54 12.21 4.18
C HIS A 59 3.61 13.18 4.67
N ASP A 60 3.29 14.07 5.59
CA ASP A 60 4.20 15.17 5.98
C ASP A 60 5.43 14.67 6.76
N LYS A 61 5.25 13.66 7.63
CA LYS A 61 6.33 13.11 8.46
C LYS A 61 7.17 12.08 7.72
N TYR A 62 6.56 11.23 6.90
CA TYR A 62 7.25 10.08 6.29
C TYR A 62 7.42 10.18 4.77
N GLY A 63 6.69 11.06 4.09
CA GLY A 63 6.66 11.11 2.63
C GLY A 63 5.89 9.93 2.01
N VAL A 64 5.01 9.30 2.78
CA VAL A 64 4.22 8.13 2.36
C VAL A 64 2.77 8.54 2.12
N THR A 65 2.15 8.02 1.08
CA THR A 65 0.73 8.21 0.78
C THR A 65 -0.04 6.94 1.10
N VAL A 66 -1.12 7.05 1.86
CA VAL A 66 -2.07 5.94 2.02
C VAL A 66 -3.05 5.99 0.85
N VAL A 67 -2.96 5.01 -0.05
CA VAL A 67 -3.89 4.85 -1.18
C VAL A 67 -5.26 4.43 -0.68
N GLY A 68 -5.29 3.57 0.33
CA GLY A 68 -6.51 3.22 1.04
C GLY A 68 -6.33 2.09 2.02
N LEU A 69 -7.46 1.62 2.54
CA LEU A 69 -7.55 0.73 3.68
C LEU A 69 -8.57 -0.36 3.41
N LYS A 70 -8.23 -1.59 3.77
CA LYS A 70 -9.12 -2.75 3.73
C LYS A 70 -9.24 -3.35 5.12
N ALA A 71 -10.35 -3.09 5.78
CA ALA A 71 -10.67 -3.73 7.05
C ALA A 71 -11.16 -5.19 6.81
N PRO A 72 -10.93 -6.10 7.77
CA PRO A 72 -11.43 -7.47 7.68
C PRO A 72 -12.95 -7.51 7.44
N GLY A 73 -13.38 -8.21 6.40
CA GLY A 73 -14.80 -8.36 6.05
C GLY A 73 -15.51 -7.10 5.54
N LYS A 74 -14.84 -5.94 5.43
CA LYS A 74 -15.43 -4.69 4.92
C LYS A 74 -14.97 -4.36 3.51
N GLU A 75 -15.63 -3.44 2.83
CA GLU A 75 -15.16 -2.93 1.54
C GLU A 75 -13.89 -2.08 1.67
N PHE A 76 -13.23 -1.87 0.53
CA PHE A 76 -12.07 -0.99 0.46
C PHE A 76 -12.50 0.47 0.65
N GLN A 77 -11.74 1.20 1.46
CA GLN A 77 -11.95 2.63 1.70
C GLN A 77 -10.75 3.38 1.11
N TYR A 78 -11.03 4.39 0.29
CA TYR A 78 -9.98 5.27 -0.24
C TYR A 78 -9.33 6.06 0.89
N GLY A 79 -8.03 6.32 0.78
CA GLY A 79 -7.30 7.11 1.76
C GLY A 79 -7.87 8.52 1.85
N SER A 80 -8.28 8.93 3.05
CA SER A 80 -8.66 10.30 3.38
C SER A 80 -7.99 10.71 4.69
N LYS A 81 -7.86 12.02 4.92
CA LYS A 81 -7.21 12.54 6.12
C LYS A 81 -7.85 12.05 7.41
N GLU A 82 -9.18 11.95 7.41
CA GLU A 82 -10.04 11.60 8.53
C GLU A 82 -10.15 10.09 8.76
N LEU A 83 -9.62 9.27 7.83
CA LEU A 83 -9.72 7.82 7.91
C LEU A 83 -8.92 7.30 9.09
N VAL A 84 -9.63 6.75 10.08
CA VAL A 84 -9.04 6.16 11.29
C VAL A 84 -8.53 4.76 10.98
N MET A 85 -7.25 4.53 11.25
CA MET A 85 -6.60 3.23 11.06
C MET A 85 -6.81 2.37 12.30
N HIS A 86 -7.40 1.18 12.13
CA HIS A 86 -7.64 0.25 13.22
C HIS A 86 -6.63 -0.90 13.20
N ARG A 87 -6.58 -1.61 14.32
CA ARG A 87 -5.80 -2.83 14.44
C ARG A 87 -6.31 -3.88 13.43
N ASN A 88 -5.37 -4.55 12.77
CA ASN A 88 -5.61 -5.57 11.74
C ASN A 88 -6.16 -5.04 10.41
N ASP A 89 -6.32 -3.73 10.25
CA ASP A 89 -6.60 -3.17 8.93
C ASP A 89 -5.38 -3.40 8.01
N GLU A 90 -5.65 -3.66 6.73
CA GLU A 90 -4.62 -3.68 5.69
C GLU A 90 -4.55 -2.30 5.04
N LEU A 91 -3.40 -1.66 5.13
CA LEU A 91 -3.10 -0.38 4.47
C LEU A 91 -2.43 -0.64 3.13
N ILE A 92 -2.89 0.06 2.10
CA ILE A 92 -2.20 0.16 0.80
C ILE A 92 -1.45 1.48 0.80
N LEU A 93 -0.12 1.40 0.76
CA LEU A 93 0.77 2.56 0.84
C LEU A 93 1.51 2.74 -0.48
N MET A 94 1.81 3.98 -0.83
CA MET A 94 2.67 4.37 -1.94
C MET A 94 3.76 5.33 -1.43
N GLY A 95 5.02 5.06 -1.75
CA GLY A 95 6.16 5.88 -1.30
C GLY A 95 7.49 5.26 -1.71
N LYS A 96 8.62 5.91 -1.39
CA LYS A 96 9.92 5.24 -1.52
C LYS A 96 10.07 4.16 -0.45
N GLN A 97 10.88 3.15 -0.73
CA GLN A 97 11.02 2.02 0.20
C GLN A 97 11.54 2.45 1.58
N ASP A 98 12.56 3.30 1.63
CA ASP A 98 13.13 3.84 2.86
C ASP A 98 12.10 4.62 3.70
N GLN A 99 11.21 5.35 3.03
CA GLN A 99 10.11 6.10 3.65
C GLN A 99 9.02 5.19 4.21
N ILE A 100 8.66 4.15 3.46
CA ILE A 100 7.71 3.11 3.88
C ILE A 100 8.27 2.36 5.09
N ASP A 101 9.54 1.97 5.05
CA ASP A 101 10.20 1.29 6.16
C ASP A 101 10.26 2.19 7.41
N HIS A 102 10.53 3.49 7.25
CA HIS A 102 10.48 4.47 8.33
C HIS A 102 9.07 4.58 8.93
N PHE A 103 8.03 4.61 8.08
CA PHE A 103 6.64 4.58 8.53
C PHE A 103 6.29 3.29 9.28
N ILE A 104 6.74 2.12 8.86
CA ILE A 104 6.43 0.86 9.56
C ILE A 104 7.04 0.85 10.98
N GLN A 105 8.20 1.49 11.15
CA GLN A 105 8.95 1.52 12.42
C GLN A 105 8.46 2.58 13.42
N GLY A 106 7.93 3.72 12.94
CA GLY A 106 7.34 4.78 13.76
C GLY A 106 8.27 5.93 14.14
#